data_AF-A0AAW8K9H2-F1
#
_entry.id   AF-A0AAW8K9H2-F1
#
_cell.length_a   1.000
_cell.length_b   1.000
_cell.length_c   1.000
_cell.angle_alpha   90.00
_cell.angle_beta   90.00
_cell.angle_gamma   90.00
#
_symmetry.space_group_name_H-M   'P 1'
#
loop_
_entity.id
_entity.type
_entity.pdbx_description
1 polymer ?
#
loop_
_entity_poly.entity_id
_entity_poly.type
_entity_poly.pdbx_seq_one_letter_code
_entity_poly.pdbx_strand_id
1 'polypeptide(L)' 'IVGAGRLGKKLAYALLSGNHSVTVIDKNEKQLQKMALQMDIMTVVADGKEISVLKEIHISSYDYLIATTSNDELNITIA' A
#
# COMPACT_ATOMS: atom_id res chain seq x y z
N ILE A 1 2.95 -0.96 -0.54
CA ILE A 1 1.88 -2.00 -0.64
C ILE A 1 0.63 -1.35 -1.22
N VAL A 2 0.06 -1.90 -2.29
CA VAL A 2 -1.20 -1.43 -2.88
C VAL A 2 -2.30 -2.43 -2.48
N GLY A 3 -3.27 -1.95 -1.72
CA GLY A 3 -4.35 -2.73 -1.10
C GLY A 3 -4.24 -2.79 0.42
N ALA A 4 -5.24 -2.23 1.10
CA ALA A 4 -5.45 -2.28 2.56
C ALA A 4 -6.39 -3.43 2.98
N GLY A 5 -6.50 -4.45 2.13
CA GLY A 5 -7.28 -5.67 2.40
C GLY A 5 -6.66 -6.56 3.48
N ARG A 6 -7.24 -7.74 3.67
CA ARG A 6 -6.78 -8.69 4.70
C ARG A 6 -5.31 -9.10 4.51
N LEU A 7 -4.90 -9.33 3.26
CA LEU A 7 -3.53 -9.70 2.92
C LEU A 7 -2.56 -8.53 3.11
N GLY A 8 -2.87 -7.37 2.51
CA GLY A 8 -2.04 -6.16 2.63
C GLY A 8 -1.77 -5.75 4.08
N LYS A 9 -2.78 -5.88 4.96
CA LYS A 9 -2.61 -5.66 6.41
C LYS A 9 -1.61 -6.61 7.07
N LYS A 10 -1.74 -7.92 6.80
CA LYS A 10 -0.83 -8.92 7.35
C LYS A 10 0.61 -8.70 6.86
N LEU A 11 0.76 -8.33 5.60
CA LEU A 11 2.06 -8.02 5.00
C LEU A 11 2.66 -6.76 5.62
N ALA A 12 1.88 -5.69 5.78
CA ALA A 12 2.34 -4.46 6.43
C ALA A 12 2.89 -4.76 7.84
N TYR A 13 2.15 -5.54 8.64
CA TYR A 13 2.58 -5.94 9.97
C TYR A 13 3.88 -6.76 9.96
N ALA A 14 3.99 -7.73 9.06
CA ALA A 14 5.18 -8.58 8.93
C ALA A 14 6.42 -7.78 8.49
N LEU A 15 6.26 -6.86 7.53
CA LEU A 15 7.35 -6.04 7.00
C LEU A 15 7.85 -5.02 8.03
N LEU A 16 6.94 -4.39 8.77
CA LEU A 16 7.30 -3.52 9.89
C LEU A 16 8.10 -4.27 10.97
N SER A 17 7.68 -5.49 11.30
CA SER A 17 8.43 -6.35 12.24
C SER A 17 9.84 -6.69 11.75
N GLY A 18 10.07 -6.60 10.43
CA GLY A 18 11.37 -6.77 9.79
C GLY A 18 12.15 -5.47 9.59
N ASN A 19 11.82 -4.37 10.27
CA ASN A 19 12.45 -3.05 10.15
C ASN A 19 12.34 -2.40 8.75
N HIS A 20 11.26 -2.68 8.01
CA HIS A 20 10.99 -1.99 6.74
C HIS A 20 10.11 -0.75 6.98
N SER A 21 10.37 0.33 6.26
CA SER A 21 9.42 1.43 6.13
C SER A 21 8.29 1.02 5.17
N VAL A 22 7.04 1.16 5.62
CA VAL A 22 5.88 0.69 4.86
C VAL A 22 4.95 1.85 4.53
N THR A 23 4.64 2.00 3.23
CA THR A 23 3.56 2.84 2.72
C THR A 23 2.43 1.96 2.19
N VAL A 24 1.18 2.25 2.57
CA VAL A 24 -0.01 1.54 2.11
C VAL A 24 -0.90 2.46 1.29
N ILE A 25 -1.26 2.04 0.08
CA ILE A 25 -2.15 2.76 -0.82
C ILE A 25 -3.47 2.00 -0.92
N ASP A 26 -4.61 2.66 -0.70
CA ASP A 26 -5.94 2.10 -0.93
C ASP A 26 -6.99 3.20 -1.11
N LYS A 27 -8.13 2.90 -1.73
CA LYS A 27 -9.25 3.84 -1.88
C LYS A 27 -10.04 4.02 -0.59
N ASN A 28 -9.99 3.03 0.30
CA ASN A 28 -10.78 3.00 1.52
C ASN A 28 -10.04 3.73 2.65
N GLU A 29 -10.25 5.04 2.72
CA GLU A 29 -9.68 5.91 3.75
C GLU A 29 -9.93 5.38 5.17
N LYS A 30 -11.12 4.87 5.48
CA LYS A 30 -11.44 4.34 6.82
C LYS A 30 -10.53 3.16 7.20
N GLN A 31 -10.20 2.29 6.23
CA GLN A 31 -9.29 1.17 6.48
C GLN A 31 -7.85 1.65 6.66
N LEU A 32 -7.42 2.64 5.87
CA LEU A 32 -6.10 3.25 5.99
C LEU A 32 -5.91 3.95 7.35
N GLN A 33 -6.87 4.79 7.75
CA GLN A 33 -6.88 5.43 9.07
C GLN A 33 -6.79 4.39 10.19
N LYS A 34 -7.58 3.31 10.12
CA LYS A 34 -7.51 2.23 11.11
C LYS A 34 -6.12 1.58 11.16
N MET A 35 -5.48 1.37 10.00
CA MET A 35 -4.14 0.80 9.96
C MET A 35 -3.09 1.74 10.54
N ALA A 36 -3.13 3.03 10.18
CA ALA A 36 -2.21 4.05 10.70
C ALA A 36 -2.35 4.26 12.21
N LEU A 37 -3.54 4.05 12.78
CA LEU A 37 -3.74 4.07 14.24
C LEU A 37 -3.14 2.84 14.95
N GLN A 38 -2.95 1.73 14.25
CA GLN A 38 -2.50 0.46 14.83
C GLN A 38 -1.02 0.16 14.53
N MET A 39 -0.45 0.82 13.52
CA MET A 39 0.87 0.52 12.98
C MET A 39 1.54 1.82 12.54
N ASP A 40 2.84 1.92 12.77
CA ASP A 40 3.65 3.06 12.30
C ASP A 40 3.93 2.92 10.79
N ILE A 41 2.96 3.34 9.98
CA ILE A 41 3.01 3.28 8.52
C ILE A 41 2.60 4.61 7.90
N MET A 42 3.07 4.86 6.69
CA MET A 42 2.49 5.90 5.84
C MET A 42 1.26 5.34 5.11
N THR A 43 0.25 6.18 4.90
CA THR A 43 -0.95 5.81 4.13
C THR A 43 -1.26 6.85 3.06
N VAL A 44 -1.77 6.38 1.92
CA VAL A 44 -2.12 7.23 0.77
C VAL A 44 -3.50 6.79 0.28
N VAL A 45 -4.45 7.74 0.24
CA VAL A 45 -5.81 7.48 -0.24
C VAL A 45 -5.83 7.68 -1.75
N ALA A 46 -5.81 6.59 -2.53
CA ALA A 46 -5.82 6.63 -3.99
C ALA A 46 -6.19 5.29 -4.63
N ASP A 47 -6.55 5.28 -5.92
CA ASP A 47 -6.50 4.07 -6.73
C ASP A 47 -5.05 3.72 -7.08
N GLY A 48 -4.68 2.45 -6.97
CA GLY A 48 -3.37 1.96 -7.41
C GLY A 48 -3.09 2.19 -8.90
N LYS A 49 -4.12 2.41 -9.74
CA LYS A 49 -3.96 2.73 -11.17
C LYS A 49 -3.57 4.18 -11.43
N GLU A 50 -3.67 5.07 -10.44
CA GLU A 50 -3.42 6.49 -10.62
C GLU A 50 -1.91 6.78 -10.65
N ILE A 51 -1.32 6.70 -11.86
CA ILE A 51 0.12 6.93 -12.08
C ILE A 51 0.58 8.29 -11.55
N SER A 52 -0.27 9.33 -11.60
CA SER A 52 0.02 10.65 -11.03
C SER A 52 0.34 10.58 -9.54
N VAL A 53 -0.45 9.84 -8.76
CA VAL A 53 -0.24 9.67 -7.32
C VAL A 53 1.04 8.88 -7.06
N LEU A 54 1.29 7.81 -7.82
CA LEU A 54 2.52 7.03 -7.68
C LEU A 54 3.77 7.88 -7.95
N LYS A 55 3.71 8.80 -8.92
CA LYS A 55 4.79 9.76 -9.20
C LYS A 55 4.95 10.77 -8.08
N GLU A 56 3.86 11.29 -7.52
CA GLU A 56 3.88 12.26 -6.42
C GLU A 56 4.55 11.70 -5.16
N ILE A 57 4.31 10.42 -4.85
CA ILE A 57 4.99 9.73 -3.74
C ILE A 57 6.40 9.25 -4.10
N HIS A 58 6.89 9.60 -5.29
CA HIS A 58 8.20 9.22 -5.80
C HIS A 58 8.43 7.70 -5.78
N ILE A 59 7.49 6.91 -6.32
CA ILE A 59 7.51 5.45 -6.20
C ILE A 59 8.81 4.77 -6.63
N SER A 60 9.60 5.41 -7.49
CA SER A 60 10.92 4.93 -7.91
C SER A 60 11.96 4.91 -6.78
N SER A 61 11.71 5.57 -5.64
CA SER A 61 12.59 5.53 -4.46
C SER A 61 12.32 4.32 -3.56
N TYR A 62 11.26 3.54 -3.83
CA TYR A 62 10.90 2.36 -3.05
C TYR A 62 11.60 1.13 -3.62
N ASP A 63 12.12 0.27 -2.74
CA ASP A 63 12.78 -0.98 -3.13
C ASP A 63 11.78 -2.03 -3.66
N TYR A 64 10.55 -2.01 -3.14
CA TYR A 64 9.53 -3.01 -3.43
C TYR A 64 8.14 -2.39 -3.66
N LEU A 65 7.47 -2.84 -4.71
CA LEU A 65 6.03 -2.70 -4.90
C LEU A 65 5.35 -4.05 -4.67
N ILE A 66 4.31 -4.06 -3.87
CA ILE A 66 3.52 -5.28 -3.61
C ILE A 66 2.05 -4.97 -3.89
N ALA A 67 1.51 -5.55 -4.95
CA ALA A 67 0.11 -5.44 -5.34
C ALA A 67 -0.72 -6.55 -4.68
N THR A 68 -1.66 -6.18 -3.81
CA THR A 68 -2.47 -7.12 -3.02
C THR A 68 -3.96 -6.75 -3.02
N THR A 69 -4.39 -6.11 -4.10
CA THR A 69 -5.81 -5.79 -4.31
C THR A 69 -6.58 -7.05 -4.68
N SER A 70 -7.90 -7.02 -4.59
CA SER A 70 -8.76 -8.14 -5.02
C SER A 70 -8.96 -8.22 -6.53
N ASN A 71 -8.23 -7.43 -7.32
CA ASN A 71 -8.33 -7.38 -8.77
C ASN A 71 -6.99 -7.79 -9.38
N ASP A 72 -6.96 -8.95 -10.01
CA ASP A 72 -5.73 -9.53 -10.57
C ASP A 72 -5.21 -8.73 -11.76
N GLU A 73 -6.09 -8.22 -12.63
CA GLU A 73 -5.69 -7.36 -13.75
C GLU A 73 -5.05 -6.07 -13.25
N LEU A 74 -5.61 -5.46 -12.19
CA LEU A 74 -5.02 -4.32 -11.52
C LEU A 74 -3.64 -4.67 -10.96
N ASN A 75 -3.52 -5.81 -10.28
CA ASN A 75 -2.25 -6.22 -9.69
C ASN A 75 -1.17 -6.40 -10.77
N ILE A 76 -1.49 -6.99 -11.92
CA ILE A 76 -0.58 -7.16 -13.06
C ILE A 76 -0.25 -5.82 -13.72
N THR A 77 -1.20 -4.88 -13.78
CA THR A 77 -0.99 -3.57 -14.42
C THR A 77 -0.01 -2.71 -13.63
N ILE A 78 -0.01 -2.82 -12.31
CA ILE A 78 0.81 -1.96 -11.43
C ILE A 78 2.14 -2.60 -11.02
N ALA A 79 2.23 -3.94 -11.00
CA ALA A 79 3.43 -4.69 -10.64
C ALA A 79 4.47 -4.70 -11.77
#